data_AF-S6AHU8-F1
#
_entry.id   AF-S6AHU8-F1
#
_cell.length_a   1.000
_cell.length_b   1.000
_cell.length_c   1.000
_cell.angle_alpha   90.00
_cell.angle_beta   90.00
_cell.angle_gamma   90.00
#
_symmetry.space_group_name_H-M   'P 1'
#
loop_
_entity.id
_entity.type
_entity.pdbx_description
1 polymer ?
#
loop_
_entity_poly.entity_id
_entity_poly.type
_entity_poly.pdbx_seq_one_letter_code
_entity_poly.pdbx_strand_id
1 'polypeptide(L)'
;MITIQPYAALPAVAAKTTLPPQRQTSAGEPAKTADAVTISQAAWDALALSSTNSVDARLTEIKSKDALSRTQEETDYVLAHDTRFAAIRDKMKENHGPDSLTAEELDYAQKAGGLVNTMANLNPAEKTLYNKMVASGNTAAVAGLSQIALIRMMGHTAGGANGTTYDPINTEITAANIEKYFSHSIIDPSGKAQSQFQALIQYLQSNPATA
;
A
#
# COMPACT_ATOMS: atom_id res chain seq x y z
N MET A 1 36.86 -59.33 66.65
CA MET A 1 35.49 -59.86 66.52
C MET A 1 35.33 -60.32 65.08
N ILE A 2 35.71 -61.57 64.80
CA ILE A 2 34.85 -62.76 64.60
C ILE A 2 34.08 -62.62 63.28
N THR A 3 34.67 -63.05 62.15
CA THR A 3 34.46 -64.33 61.40
C THR A 3 33.12 -64.29 60.65
N ILE A 4 33.01 -64.53 59.33
CA ILE A 4 33.08 -65.84 58.65
C ILE A 4 33.39 -65.67 57.14
N GLN A 5 34.10 -66.67 56.58
CA GLN A 5 34.44 -66.89 55.17
C GLN A 5 33.43 -67.90 54.51
N PRO A 6 33.63 -68.46 53.28
CA PRO A 6 32.95 -68.13 52.02
C PRO A 6 32.12 -69.28 51.39
N TYR A 7 31.50 -69.08 50.21
CA TYR A 7 31.14 -70.03 49.11
C TYR A 7 29.95 -69.44 48.30
N ALA A 8 29.66 -69.64 47.01
CA ALA A 8 30.29 -70.15 45.79
C ALA A 8 29.39 -69.73 44.58
N ALA A 9 29.84 -69.95 43.35
CA ALA A 9 29.31 -69.38 42.08
C ALA A 9 28.05 -70.04 41.45
N LEU A 10 27.22 -69.21 40.79
CA LEU A 10 26.39 -69.30 39.53
C LEU A 10 25.57 -70.58 39.18
N PRO A 11 24.52 -70.57 38.29
CA PRO A 11 24.14 -69.58 37.25
C PRO A 11 22.61 -69.25 37.13
N ALA A 12 22.28 -68.45 36.09
CA ALA A 12 20.98 -67.82 35.77
C ALA A 12 19.88 -68.77 35.24
N VAL A 13 18.60 -68.41 35.50
CA VAL A 13 17.40 -68.90 34.79
C VAL A 13 16.39 -67.77 34.58
N ALA A 14 15.88 -67.69 33.36
CA ALA A 14 14.95 -66.70 32.83
C ALA A 14 13.54 -66.76 33.45
N ALA A 15 12.94 -65.58 33.68
CA ALA A 15 11.55 -65.44 34.09
C ALA A 15 10.61 -65.47 32.86
N LYS A 16 9.62 -66.37 32.89
CA LYS A 16 8.58 -66.51 31.88
C LYS A 16 7.53 -65.40 32.01
N THR A 17 7.30 -64.67 30.93
CA THR A 17 6.20 -63.71 30.75
C THR A 17 4.90 -64.46 30.46
N THR A 18 3.87 -64.23 31.27
CA THR A 18 2.51 -64.77 31.09
C THR A 18 1.64 -63.76 30.33
N LEU A 19 1.04 -64.19 29.22
CA LEU A 19 0.16 -63.41 28.33
C LEU A 19 -1.28 -63.33 28.88
N PRO A 20 -1.97 -62.17 28.79
CA PRO A 20 -3.42 -62.05 28.98
C PRO A 20 -4.22 -62.35 27.69
N PRO A 21 -5.55 -62.58 27.78
CA PRO A 21 -6.31 -63.43 26.85
C PRO A 21 -6.79 -62.74 25.55
N GLN A 22 -6.99 -63.57 24.52
CA GLN A 22 -7.58 -63.24 23.22
C GLN A 22 -9.00 -62.63 23.34
N ARG A 23 -9.23 -61.51 22.64
CA ARG A 23 -10.56 -60.98 22.35
C ARG A 23 -11.03 -61.51 21.00
N GLN A 24 -12.13 -62.26 20.98
CA GLN A 24 -12.83 -62.69 19.76
C GLN A 24 -13.27 -61.48 18.94
N THR A 25 -12.97 -61.50 17.64
CA THR A 25 -13.56 -60.62 16.63
C THR A 25 -14.91 -61.19 16.19
N SER A 26 -15.98 -60.41 16.34
CA SER A 26 -17.25 -60.63 15.64
C SER A 26 -17.50 -59.44 14.73
N ALA A 27 -17.96 -59.75 13.51
CA ALA A 27 -18.06 -58.84 12.37
C ALA A 27 -18.94 -57.61 12.66
N GLY A 28 -18.37 -56.43 12.46
CA GLY A 28 -19.11 -55.18 12.31
C GLY A 28 -19.09 -54.75 10.84
N GLU A 29 -20.21 -54.22 10.36
CA GLU A 29 -20.38 -53.57 9.04
C GLU A 29 -19.15 -52.74 8.62
N PRO A 30 -18.86 -52.63 7.30
CA PRO A 30 -17.92 -51.62 6.85
C PRO A 30 -18.54 -50.25 7.18
N ALA A 31 -18.03 -49.61 8.23
CA ALA A 31 -18.31 -48.21 8.49
C ALA A 31 -17.91 -47.44 7.24
N LYS A 32 -18.91 -46.96 6.49
CA LYS A 32 -18.73 -46.07 5.36
C LYS A 32 -18.35 -44.69 5.92
N THR A 33 -17.14 -44.57 6.46
CA THR A 33 -16.54 -43.29 6.84
C THR A 33 -16.05 -42.59 5.58
N ALA A 34 -16.99 -42.19 4.72
CA ALA A 34 -16.88 -40.91 4.05
C ALA A 34 -17.62 -39.92 4.96
N ASP A 35 -17.04 -39.65 6.13
CA ASP A 35 -17.50 -38.55 6.98
C ASP A 35 -17.03 -37.28 6.25
N ALA A 36 -17.85 -36.81 5.31
CA ALA A 36 -17.57 -35.61 4.56
C ALA A 36 -17.67 -34.45 5.55
N VAL A 37 -16.51 -33.98 6.02
CA VAL A 37 -16.38 -32.77 6.84
C VAL A 37 -17.03 -31.63 6.06
N THR A 38 -18.28 -31.35 6.39
CA THR A 38 -19.04 -30.29 5.73
C THR A 38 -18.70 -29.01 6.48
N ILE A 39 -17.77 -28.24 5.92
CA ILE A 39 -17.43 -26.91 6.43
C ILE A 39 -18.69 -26.05 6.29
N SER A 40 -19.21 -25.53 7.42
CA SER A 40 -20.41 -24.71 7.42
C SER A 40 -20.19 -23.42 6.63
N GLN A 41 -21.24 -22.88 6.01
CA GLN A 41 -21.16 -21.60 5.28
C GLN A 41 -20.62 -20.48 6.18
N ALA A 42 -21.02 -20.46 7.46
CA ALA A 42 -20.51 -19.52 8.44
C ALA A 42 -18.99 -19.63 8.67
N ALA A 43 -18.40 -20.83 8.54
CA ALA A 43 -16.96 -21.01 8.64
C ALA A 43 -16.24 -20.50 7.39
N TRP A 44 -16.83 -20.64 6.20
CA TRP A 44 -16.32 -20.03 4.97
C TRP A 44 -16.40 -18.51 5.02
N ASP A 45 -17.51 -17.96 5.50
CA ASP A 45 -17.69 -16.51 5.65
C ASP A 45 -16.69 -15.96 6.67
N ALA A 46 -16.51 -16.62 7.82
CA ALA A 46 -15.53 -16.23 8.82
C ALA A 46 -14.08 -16.30 8.30
N LEU A 47 -13.76 -17.32 7.49
CA LEU A 47 -12.45 -17.43 6.84
C LEU A 47 -12.24 -16.31 5.82
N ALA A 48 -13.25 -16.01 4.99
CA ALA A 48 -13.19 -14.91 4.02
C ALA A 48 -13.01 -13.57 4.72
N LEU A 49 -13.79 -13.29 5.77
CA LEU A 49 -13.66 -12.09 6.61
C LEU A 49 -12.27 -11.99 7.26
N SER A 50 -11.74 -13.10 7.78
CA SER A 50 -10.39 -13.14 8.35
C SER A 50 -9.32 -12.82 7.30
N SER A 51 -9.44 -13.39 6.09
CA SER A 51 -8.55 -13.08 4.97
C SER A 51 -8.66 -11.62 4.52
N THR A 52 -9.87 -11.05 4.42
CA THR A 52 -10.09 -9.64 4.09
C THR A 52 -9.48 -8.72 5.15
N ASN A 53 -9.74 -8.98 6.44
CA ASN A 53 -9.14 -8.20 7.53
C ASN A 53 -7.61 -8.26 7.51
N SER A 54 -7.03 -9.42 7.18
CA SER A 54 -5.59 -9.58 7.03
C SER A 54 -5.04 -8.78 5.85
N VAL A 55 -5.75 -8.74 4.72
CA VAL A 55 -5.38 -7.93 3.55
C VAL A 55 -5.47 -6.44 3.87
N ASP A 56 -6.54 -5.99 4.51
CA ASP A 56 -6.73 -4.58 4.87
C ASP A 56 -5.68 -4.08 5.84
N ALA A 57 -5.34 -4.89 6.86
CA ALA A 57 -4.25 -4.57 7.78
C ALA A 57 -2.92 -4.45 7.05
N ARG A 58 -2.62 -5.39 6.13
CA ARG A 58 -1.38 -5.38 5.35
C ARG A 58 -1.30 -4.21 4.37
N LEU A 59 -2.42 -3.88 3.71
CA LEU A 59 -2.53 -2.70 2.86
C LEU A 59 -2.33 -1.42 3.66
N THR A 60 -2.89 -1.33 4.87
CA THR A 60 -2.72 -0.16 5.75
C THR A 60 -1.27 0.00 6.19
N GLU A 61 -0.61 -1.09 6.57
CA GLU A 61 0.81 -1.09 6.93
C GLU A 61 1.67 -0.60 5.75
N ILE A 62 1.50 -1.18 4.56
CA ILE A 62 2.27 -0.80 3.36
C ILE A 62 1.98 0.65 2.95
N LYS A 63 0.72 1.07 2.97
CA LYS A 63 0.31 2.44 2.57
C LYS A 63 0.76 3.51 3.56
N SER A 64 1.05 3.16 4.81
CA SER A 64 1.64 4.09 5.78
C SER A 64 3.09 4.47 5.45
N LYS A 65 3.80 3.64 4.66
CA LYS A 65 5.14 3.93 4.17
C LYS A 65 5.08 4.92 3.00
N ASP A 66 6.09 5.78 2.91
CA ASP A 66 6.32 6.59 1.73
C ASP A 66 6.51 5.66 0.51
N ALA A 67 5.95 6.04 -0.64
CA ALA A 67 5.91 5.16 -1.80
C ALA A 67 7.31 4.79 -2.32
N LEU A 68 8.33 5.66 -2.17
CA LEU A 68 9.72 5.30 -2.50
C LEU A 68 10.40 4.37 -1.50
N SER A 69 9.88 4.30 -0.28
CA SER A 69 10.41 3.43 0.76
C SER A 69 9.78 2.04 0.72
N ARG A 70 8.78 1.82 -0.15
CA ARG A 70 8.13 0.52 -0.35
C ARG A 70 9.04 -0.38 -1.17
N THR A 71 9.09 -1.67 -0.81
CA THR A 71 9.77 -2.66 -1.65
C THR A 71 8.95 -2.96 -2.91
N GLN A 72 9.57 -3.64 -3.88
CA GLN A 72 8.86 -4.08 -5.08
C GLN A 72 7.68 -4.99 -4.73
N GLU A 73 7.88 -5.91 -3.78
CA GLU A 73 6.84 -6.84 -3.32
C GLU A 73 5.67 -6.10 -2.64
N GLU A 74 5.97 -5.04 -1.89
CA GLU A 74 4.95 -4.20 -1.26
C GLU A 74 4.15 -3.42 -2.29
N THR A 75 4.81 -2.94 -3.34
CA THR A 75 4.16 -2.26 -4.47
C THR A 75 3.25 -3.24 -5.22
N ASP A 76 3.75 -4.42 -5.56
CA ASP A 76 2.97 -5.47 -6.23
C ASP A 76 1.79 -5.93 -5.38
N TYR A 77 1.96 -5.99 -4.06
CA TYR A 77 0.88 -6.32 -3.13
C TYR A 77 -0.25 -5.30 -3.18
N VAL A 78 0.06 -4.00 -3.17
CA VAL A 78 -0.94 -2.93 -3.33
C VAL A 78 -1.63 -3.03 -4.69
N LEU A 79 -0.86 -3.26 -5.76
CA LEU A 79 -1.41 -3.40 -7.12
C LEU A 79 -2.39 -4.57 -7.25
N ALA A 80 -2.12 -5.68 -6.56
CA ALA A 80 -2.93 -6.90 -6.64
C ALA A 80 -4.16 -6.90 -5.71
N HIS A 81 -4.09 -6.23 -4.55
CA HIS A 81 -5.10 -6.37 -3.49
C HIS A 81 -5.91 -5.10 -3.21
N ASP A 82 -5.46 -3.92 -3.66
CA ASP A 82 -6.18 -2.67 -3.43
C ASP A 82 -7.26 -2.44 -4.50
N THR A 83 -8.48 -2.93 -4.23
CA THR A 83 -9.62 -2.86 -5.15
C THR A 83 -10.02 -1.42 -5.50
N ARG A 84 -9.89 -0.48 -4.56
CA ARG A 84 -10.13 0.94 -4.80
C ARG A 84 -9.10 1.50 -5.78
N PHE A 85 -7.82 1.15 -5.60
CA PHE A 85 -6.78 1.58 -6.52
C PHE A 85 -6.97 0.99 -7.93
N ALA A 86 -7.38 -0.29 -8.02
CA ALA A 86 -7.73 -0.93 -9.28
C ALA A 86 -8.86 -0.18 -10.00
N ALA A 87 -9.96 0.12 -9.32
CA ALA A 87 -11.08 0.88 -9.89
C ALA A 87 -10.66 2.28 -10.40
N ILE A 88 -9.82 2.99 -9.66
CA ILE A 88 -9.29 4.29 -10.09
C ILE A 88 -8.41 4.15 -11.33
N ARG A 89 -7.58 3.09 -11.41
CA ARG A 89 -6.75 2.82 -12.60
C ARG A 89 -7.60 2.48 -13.83
N ASP A 90 -8.66 1.69 -13.66
CA ASP A 90 -9.58 1.36 -14.75
C ASP A 90 -10.28 2.62 -15.26
N LYS A 91 -10.75 3.48 -14.35
CA LYS A 91 -11.32 4.80 -14.69
C LYS A 91 -10.33 5.69 -15.45
N MET A 92 -9.06 5.73 -15.05
CA MET A 92 -8.02 6.46 -15.78
C MET A 92 -7.78 5.89 -17.18
N LYS A 93 -7.81 4.56 -17.31
CA LYS A 93 -7.63 3.88 -18.59
C LYS A 93 -8.80 4.17 -19.54
N GLU A 94 -10.02 4.11 -19.04
CA GLU A 94 -11.25 4.40 -19.81
C GLU A 94 -11.31 5.86 -20.28
N ASN A 95 -10.84 6.79 -19.45
CA ASN A 95 -10.89 8.23 -19.74
C ASN A 95 -9.57 8.79 -20.29
N HIS A 96 -8.63 7.92 -20.69
CA HIS A 96 -7.31 8.30 -21.22
C HIS A 96 -6.48 9.25 -20.31
N GLY A 97 -6.67 9.18 -18.99
CA GLY A 97 -5.92 10.00 -18.04
C GLY A 97 -6.65 10.29 -16.73
N PRO A 98 -6.05 11.12 -15.86
CA PRO A 98 -6.57 11.44 -14.54
C PRO A 98 -7.73 12.46 -14.53
N ASP A 99 -8.24 12.88 -15.69
CA ASP A 99 -9.17 14.02 -15.79
C ASP A 99 -10.56 13.75 -15.26
N SER A 100 -10.98 12.49 -15.26
CA SER A 100 -12.26 12.08 -14.70
C SER A 100 -12.20 11.85 -13.19
N LEU A 101 -11.02 11.95 -12.58
CA LEU A 101 -10.85 11.68 -11.15
C LEU A 101 -11.34 12.86 -10.30
N THR A 102 -11.94 12.56 -9.15
CA THR A 102 -12.14 13.56 -8.10
C THR A 102 -10.80 13.90 -7.42
N ALA A 103 -10.78 14.96 -6.61
CA ALA A 103 -9.58 15.33 -5.86
C ALA A 103 -9.14 14.22 -4.91
N GLU A 104 -10.08 13.50 -4.30
CA GLU A 104 -9.82 12.37 -3.40
C GLU A 104 -9.37 11.12 -4.15
N GLU A 105 -9.90 10.87 -5.35
CA GLU A 105 -9.45 9.76 -6.20
C GLU A 105 -8.04 10.02 -6.73
N LEU A 106 -7.76 11.26 -7.13
CA LEU A 106 -6.43 11.69 -7.56
C LEU A 106 -5.44 11.58 -6.39
N ASP A 107 -5.82 12.04 -5.20
CA ASP A 107 -5.02 11.88 -3.99
C ASP A 107 -4.74 10.42 -3.66
N TYR A 108 -5.76 9.59 -3.72
CA TYR A 108 -5.62 8.17 -3.48
C TYR A 108 -4.69 7.51 -4.50
N ALA A 109 -4.83 7.85 -5.79
CA ALA A 109 -3.98 7.33 -6.85
C ALA A 109 -2.51 7.72 -6.65
N GLN A 110 -2.24 8.95 -6.21
CA GLN A 110 -0.90 9.44 -5.93
C GLN A 110 -0.26 8.72 -4.73
N LYS A 111 -1.03 8.50 -3.66
CA LYS A 111 -0.56 7.81 -2.43
C LYS A 111 -0.42 6.30 -2.60
N ALA A 112 -1.35 5.65 -3.29
CA ALA A 112 -1.38 4.20 -3.47
C ALA A 112 -0.50 3.75 -4.63
N GLY A 113 -0.59 4.43 -5.77
CA GLY A 113 0.06 4.02 -7.01
C GLY A 113 1.54 4.29 -7.10
N GLY A 114 2.06 5.18 -6.25
CA GLY A 114 3.48 5.51 -6.25
C GLY A 114 3.97 5.95 -7.62
N LEU A 115 3.13 6.61 -8.43
CA LEU A 115 3.51 7.20 -9.72
C LEU A 115 4.43 8.40 -9.43
N VAL A 116 5.64 8.02 -9.04
CA VAL A 116 6.89 8.74 -8.83
C VAL A 116 6.78 9.92 -7.88
N ASN A 117 6.85 9.64 -6.57
CA ASN A 117 7.13 10.52 -5.44
C ASN A 117 6.98 12.05 -5.56
N THR A 118 5.89 12.52 -6.14
CA THR A 118 5.67 13.96 -6.32
C THR A 118 5.52 14.62 -4.94
N MET A 119 4.68 14.05 -4.07
CA MET A 119 4.39 14.66 -2.77
C MET A 119 5.57 14.74 -1.79
N ALA A 120 6.61 13.90 -1.90
CA ALA A 120 7.79 14.07 -1.04
C ALA A 120 8.63 15.31 -1.38
N ASN A 121 8.53 15.80 -2.61
CA ASN A 121 9.19 17.04 -3.03
C ASN A 121 8.44 18.30 -2.56
N LEU A 122 7.39 18.12 -1.76
CA LEU A 122 6.66 19.19 -1.09
C LEU A 122 7.12 19.32 0.37
N ASN A 123 7.31 20.55 0.82
CA ASN A 123 7.56 20.87 2.22
C ASN A 123 6.26 20.71 3.05
N PRO A 124 6.32 20.74 4.40
CA PRO A 124 5.14 20.55 5.24
C PRO A 124 4.00 21.55 5.00
N ALA A 125 4.31 22.80 4.67
CA ALA A 125 3.30 23.82 4.37
C ALA A 125 2.60 23.54 3.03
N GLU A 126 3.35 23.12 2.01
CA GLU A 126 2.83 22.73 0.70
C GLU A 126 1.99 21.45 0.78
N LYS A 127 2.39 20.48 1.62
CA LYS A 127 1.56 19.30 1.92
C LYS A 127 0.25 19.68 2.61
N THR A 128 0.29 20.67 3.50
CA THR A 128 -0.92 21.19 4.15
C THR A 128 -1.83 21.88 3.14
N LEU A 129 -1.26 22.69 2.24
CA LEU A 129 -1.98 23.32 1.14
C LEU A 129 -2.65 22.27 0.24
N TYR A 130 -1.91 21.23 -0.13
CA TYR A 130 -2.42 20.10 -0.88
C TYR A 130 -3.64 19.44 -0.20
N ASN A 131 -3.52 19.11 1.09
CA ASN A 131 -4.61 18.49 1.85
C ASN A 131 -5.86 19.39 1.91
N LYS A 132 -5.69 20.72 2.02
CA LYS A 132 -6.81 21.67 1.97
C LYS A 132 -7.49 21.69 0.60
N MET A 133 -6.72 21.63 -0.49
CA MET A 133 -7.28 21.58 -1.85
C MET A 133 -8.07 20.30 -2.09
N VAL A 134 -7.54 19.16 -1.64
CA VAL A 134 -8.25 17.87 -1.65
C VAL A 134 -9.55 17.97 -0.86
N ALA A 135 -9.51 18.48 0.37
CA ALA A 135 -10.70 18.63 1.21
C ALA A 135 -11.76 19.58 0.62
N SER A 136 -11.34 20.58 -0.16
CA SER A 136 -12.25 21.46 -0.90
C SER A 136 -12.75 20.90 -2.24
N GLY A 137 -12.32 19.70 -2.64
CA GLY A 137 -12.67 19.09 -3.91
C GLY A 137 -12.08 19.80 -5.14
N ASN A 138 -11.04 20.62 -4.98
CA ASN A 138 -10.47 21.40 -6.08
C ASN A 138 -9.46 20.56 -6.88
N THR A 139 -9.98 19.61 -7.68
CA THR A 139 -9.18 18.66 -8.45
C THR A 139 -8.16 19.34 -9.36
N ALA A 140 -8.54 20.45 -10.01
CA ALA A 140 -7.66 21.15 -10.94
C ALA A 140 -6.45 21.78 -10.23
N ALA A 141 -6.65 22.38 -9.05
CA ALA A 141 -5.57 22.95 -8.25
C ALA A 141 -4.68 21.85 -7.65
N VAL A 142 -5.27 20.72 -7.21
CA VAL A 142 -4.52 19.52 -6.78
C VAL A 142 -3.62 19.04 -7.93
N ALA A 143 -4.16 18.86 -9.13
CA ALA A 143 -3.40 18.44 -10.30
C ALA A 143 -2.27 19.42 -10.64
N GLY A 144 -2.53 20.73 -10.57
CA GLY A 144 -1.51 21.76 -10.78
C GLY A 144 -0.36 21.66 -9.78
N LEU A 145 -0.65 21.41 -8.49
CA LEU A 145 0.39 21.23 -7.48
C LEU A 145 1.17 19.92 -7.69
N SER A 146 0.49 18.86 -8.13
CA SER A 146 1.15 17.60 -8.49
C SER A 146 2.09 17.75 -9.69
N GLN A 147 1.80 18.65 -10.64
CA GLN A 147 2.73 18.98 -11.72
C GLN A 147 3.98 19.70 -11.21
N ILE A 148 3.86 20.66 -10.28
CA ILE A 148 5.01 21.31 -9.65
C ILE A 148 5.90 20.29 -8.95
N ALA A 149 5.27 19.41 -8.20
CA ALA A 149 5.92 18.34 -7.49
C ALA A 149 6.66 17.37 -8.44
N LEU A 150 6.11 17.10 -9.63
CA LEU A 150 6.78 16.35 -10.69
C LEU A 150 7.98 17.10 -11.26
N ILE A 151 7.85 18.40 -11.52
CA ILE A 151 8.96 19.25 -12.01
C ILE A 151 10.12 19.20 -11.01
N ARG A 152 9.84 19.29 -9.70
CA ARG A 152 10.88 19.22 -8.64
C ARG A 152 11.61 17.89 -8.62
N MET A 153 10.91 16.79 -8.90
CA MET A 153 11.51 15.46 -8.96
C MET A 153 12.54 15.33 -10.09
N MET A 154 12.44 16.15 -11.15
CA MET A 154 13.41 16.17 -12.26
C MET A 154 14.74 16.82 -11.89
N GLY A 155 14.86 17.41 -10.69
CA GLY A 155 16.12 17.94 -10.13
C GLY A 155 16.15 19.46 -9.99
N HIS A 156 17.35 20.02 -9.85
CA HIS A 156 17.59 21.45 -9.57
C HIS A 156 17.55 22.36 -10.81
N THR A 157 17.10 21.87 -11.96
CA THR A 157 17.09 22.68 -13.18
C THR A 157 15.86 22.37 -14.01
N ALA A 158 15.01 23.38 -14.18
CA ALA A 158 13.85 23.36 -15.06
C ALA A 158 13.82 24.60 -15.95
N GLY A 159 13.15 24.50 -17.10
CA GLY A 159 12.98 25.62 -18.03
C GLY A 159 11.92 26.61 -17.55
N GLY A 160 12.26 27.89 -17.51
CA GLY A 160 11.33 28.98 -17.20
C GLY A 160 10.93 29.78 -18.44
N ALA A 161 10.27 30.92 -18.22
CA ALA A 161 9.90 31.84 -19.28
C ALA A 161 11.12 32.29 -20.13
N ASN A 162 10.89 32.49 -21.43
CA ASN A 162 11.87 33.05 -22.37
C ASN A 162 13.21 32.28 -22.46
N GLY A 163 13.19 30.95 -22.23
CA GLY A 163 14.38 30.11 -22.29
C GLY A 163 15.31 30.26 -21.09
N THR A 164 14.86 30.89 -20.01
CA THR A 164 15.60 30.90 -18.74
C THR A 164 15.55 29.52 -18.06
N THR A 165 16.42 29.29 -17.09
CA THR A 165 16.31 28.14 -16.18
C THR A 165 16.16 28.63 -14.75
N TYR A 166 15.57 27.77 -13.90
CA TYR A 166 15.41 28.03 -12.48
C TYR A 166 15.56 26.74 -11.68
N ASP A 167 15.77 26.87 -10.38
CA ASP A 167 15.80 25.74 -9.45
C ASP A 167 14.39 25.48 -8.89
N PRO A 168 13.67 24.44 -9.37
CA PRO A 168 12.31 24.18 -8.92
C PRO A 168 12.24 23.70 -7.47
N ILE A 169 13.31 23.08 -6.95
CA ILE A 169 13.35 22.55 -5.58
C ILE A 169 13.34 23.71 -4.57
N ASN A 170 14.12 24.75 -4.85
CA ASN A 170 14.25 25.91 -3.96
C ASN A 170 13.27 27.05 -4.29
N THR A 171 12.50 26.94 -5.37
CA THR A 171 11.51 27.95 -5.74
C THR A 171 10.20 27.73 -4.99
N GLU A 172 9.76 28.74 -4.25
CA GLU A 172 8.50 28.71 -3.51
C GLU A 172 7.28 28.61 -4.44
N ILE A 173 6.25 27.89 -3.98
CA ILE A 173 4.97 27.75 -4.68
C ILE A 173 4.08 28.95 -4.34
N THR A 174 4.22 30.01 -5.13
CA THR A 174 3.39 31.22 -5.07
C THR A 174 2.75 31.49 -6.43
N ALA A 175 1.66 32.24 -6.47
CA ALA A 175 1.01 32.62 -7.73
C ALA A 175 2.01 33.23 -8.74
N ALA A 176 2.84 34.17 -8.28
CA ALA A 176 3.84 34.83 -9.12
C ALA A 176 4.92 33.87 -9.65
N ASN A 177 5.40 32.94 -8.82
CA ASN A 177 6.41 31.96 -9.25
C ASN A 177 5.82 30.89 -10.18
N ILE A 178 4.53 30.55 -10.03
CA ILE A 178 3.85 29.62 -10.93
C ILE A 178 3.73 30.23 -12.33
N GLU A 179 3.27 31.48 -12.42
CA GLU A 179 3.18 32.20 -13.69
C GLU A 179 4.56 32.33 -14.33
N LYS A 180 5.57 32.77 -13.57
CA LYS A 180 6.89 33.07 -14.12
C LYS A 180 7.72 31.83 -14.48
N TYR A 181 7.58 30.75 -13.72
CA TYR A 181 8.49 29.60 -13.80
C TYR A 181 7.75 28.28 -14.06
N PHE A 182 6.92 27.81 -13.14
CA PHE A 182 6.38 26.45 -13.20
C PHE A 182 5.49 26.21 -14.43
N SER A 183 4.70 27.19 -14.85
CA SER A 183 3.82 27.06 -16.02
C SER A 183 4.59 26.91 -17.34
N HIS A 184 5.85 27.36 -17.38
CA HIS A 184 6.71 27.28 -18.57
C HIS A 184 7.57 26.00 -18.61
N SER A 185 7.64 25.26 -17.49
CA SER A 185 8.37 23.99 -17.40
C SER A 185 7.70 22.83 -18.12
N ILE A 186 6.44 23.00 -18.53
CA ILE A 186 5.64 21.95 -19.17
C ILE A 186 5.17 22.42 -20.53
N ILE A 187 5.60 21.70 -21.57
CA ILE A 187 5.12 21.90 -22.93
C ILE A 187 3.92 20.97 -23.14
N ASP A 188 2.72 21.50 -22.96
CA ASP A 188 1.47 20.79 -23.17
C ASP A 188 0.60 21.50 -24.22
N PRO A 189 0.58 21.01 -25.48
CA PRO A 189 -0.21 21.59 -26.55
C PRO A 189 -1.72 21.60 -26.30
N SER A 190 -2.22 20.79 -25.37
CA SER A 190 -3.66 20.74 -25.04
C SER A 190 -4.11 21.91 -24.15
N GLY A 191 -3.18 22.65 -23.55
CA GLY A 191 -3.48 23.76 -22.61
C GLY A 191 -4.01 23.29 -21.24
N LYS A 192 -4.02 21.99 -20.98
CA LYS A 192 -4.52 21.40 -19.74
C LYS A 192 -3.59 21.71 -18.56
N ALA A 193 -2.28 21.56 -18.74
CA ALA A 193 -1.29 21.95 -17.73
C ALA A 193 -1.45 23.43 -17.33
N GLN A 194 -1.59 24.31 -18.34
CA GLN A 194 -1.82 25.73 -18.10
C GLN A 194 -3.11 25.99 -17.31
N SER A 195 -4.21 25.31 -17.66
CA SER A 195 -5.48 25.43 -16.93
C SER A 195 -5.37 24.97 -15.47
N GLN A 196 -4.61 23.90 -15.21
CA GLN A 196 -4.36 23.39 -13.86
C GLN A 196 -3.48 24.35 -13.03
N PHE A 197 -2.45 24.95 -13.63
CA PHE A 197 -1.67 26.00 -12.99
C PHE A 197 -2.52 27.24 -12.70
N GLN A 198 -3.42 27.63 -13.60
CA GLN A 198 -4.33 28.74 -13.37
C GLN A 198 -5.28 28.48 -12.19
N ALA A 199 -5.82 27.26 -12.07
CA ALA A 199 -6.64 26.86 -10.94
C ALA A 199 -5.85 26.92 -9.62
N LEU A 200 -4.58 26.48 -9.62
CA LEU A 200 -3.70 26.59 -8.45
C LEU A 200 -3.41 28.05 -8.08
N ILE A 201 -3.13 28.92 -9.06
CA ILE A 201 -2.94 30.35 -8.85
C ILE A 201 -4.17 30.98 -8.19
N GLN A 202 -5.37 30.70 -8.73
CA GLN A 202 -6.63 31.20 -8.18
C GLN A 202 -6.88 30.70 -6.76
N TYR A 203 -6.56 29.43 -6.48
CA TYR A 203 -6.67 28.87 -5.14
C TYR A 203 -5.76 29.59 -4.15
N LEU A 204 -4.49 29.82 -4.52
CA LEU A 204 -3.50 30.52 -3.70
C LEU A 204 -3.90 31.99 -3.44
N GLN A 205 -4.45 32.68 -4.43
CA GLN A 205 -4.93 34.06 -4.29
C GLN A 205 -6.16 34.15 -3.39
N SER A 206 -7.05 33.15 -3.44
CA SER A 206 -8.24 33.08 -2.59
C SER A 206 -7.93 32.61 -1.17
N ASN A 207 -6.75 31.99 -0.96
CA ASN A 207 -6.28 31.48 0.32
C ASN A 207 -4.85 31.98 0.56
N PRO A 208 -4.64 33.30 0.71
CA PRO A 208 -3.32 33.84 0.94
C PRO A 208 -2.71 33.19 2.17
N ALA A 209 -1.45 32.76 2.08
CA ALA A 209 -0.70 32.36 3.25
C ALA A 209 -0.67 33.58 4.18
N THR A 210 -1.40 33.51 5.31
CA THR A 210 -1.33 34.52 6.36
C THR A 210 0.14 34.71 6.71
N ALA A 211 0.64 35.92 6.44
CA ALA A 211 2.00 36.36 6.73
C ALA A 211 2.31 36.30 8.23
#